data_AF-A0A538QTZ5-F1
#
_entry.id   AF-A0A538QTZ5-F1
#
_cell.length_a   1.000
_cell.length_b   1.000
_cell.length_c   1.000
_cell.angle_alpha   90.00
_cell.angle_beta   90.00
_cell.angle_gamma   90.00
#
_symmetry.space_group_name_H-M   'P 1'
#
loop_
_entity.id
_entity.type
_entity.pdbx_description
1 polymer ?
#
loop_
_entity_poly.entity_id
_entity_poly.type
_entity_poly.pdbx_seq_one_letter_code
_entity_poly.pdbx_strand_id
1 'polypeptide(L)'
;MPSWKGVAWVLACVCDDEDWYPKMVPVLLDLVPASFFWKEASQVRSASGRPAKLTAAAFKKAVTATQRSWQLVSSAARDPDLEFDCHRLGSQISFKLTLHDAAWQRAGAGLASAIEQLSLGFLRALRGQAIFAPDSGIYPSFYPKLSYPHVEDAEDVPLFRYDLVMDVLDRRMVKRLTVVDQPEAAGRMKRICAAALPRGVRRVDDGEQTLLFWTDDLQDEDALGKAAAGHERWLDKAIRGKA
;
A
#
# COMPACT_ATOMS: atom_id res chain seq x y z
N MET A 1 1.65 -28.59 2.10
CA MET A 1 1.54 -27.36 1.29
C MET A 1 2.44 -26.32 1.93
N PRO A 2 3.27 -25.58 1.17
CA PRO A 2 4.01 -24.47 1.75
C PRO A 2 2.99 -23.46 2.31
N SER A 3 3.24 -22.94 3.52
CA SER A 3 2.40 -21.90 4.11
C SER A 3 2.84 -20.57 3.52
N TRP A 4 2.36 -20.19 2.34
CA TRP A 4 2.68 -18.90 1.75
C TRP A 4 2.06 -17.80 2.58
N LYS A 5 2.65 -17.37 3.67
CA LYS A 5 2.17 -16.24 4.45
C LYS A 5 3.14 -15.08 4.30
N GLY A 6 2.64 -13.88 4.50
CA GLY A 6 3.44 -12.69 4.31
C GLY A 6 2.70 -11.43 4.69
N VAL A 7 3.30 -10.32 4.31
CA VAL A 7 2.67 -9.00 4.37
C VAL A 7 2.73 -8.38 3.00
N ALA A 8 1.69 -7.63 2.66
CA ALA A 8 1.66 -6.83 1.46
C ALA A 8 1.48 -5.36 1.85
N TRP A 9 2.30 -4.51 1.26
CA TRP A 9 2.15 -3.07 1.28
C TRP A 9 1.60 -2.62 -0.08
N VAL A 10 0.56 -1.81 -0.07
CA VAL A 10 -0.05 -1.22 -1.27
C VAL A 10 -0.10 0.30 -1.11
N LEU A 11 0.36 1.01 -2.13
CA LEU A 11 0.02 2.42 -2.34
C LEU A 11 -0.74 2.54 -3.66
N ALA A 12 -2.03 2.81 -3.58
CA ALA A 12 -2.88 3.12 -4.70
C ALA A 12 -3.09 4.63 -4.78
N CYS A 13 -3.00 5.17 -5.99
CA CYS A 13 -3.08 6.60 -6.22
C CYS A 13 -4.01 6.92 -7.39
N VAL A 14 -4.70 8.05 -7.30
CA VAL A 14 -5.44 8.68 -8.39
C VAL A 14 -4.68 9.92 -8.85
N CYS A 15 -4.44 10.01 -10.15
CA CYS A 15 -3.74 11.11 -10.79
C CYS A 15 -4.73 11.90 -11.67
N ASP A 16 -4.80 13.22 -11.48
CA ASP A 16 -5.81 14.04 -12.18
C ASP A 16 -5.30 14.62 -13.52
N ASP A 17 -3.99 14.52 -13.80
CA ASP A 17 -3.33 15.06 -14.99
C ASP A 17 -3.34 14.04 -16.13
N GLU A 18 -3.59 14.42 -17.39
CA GLU A 18 -3.60 13.47 -18.52
C GLU A 18 -2.21 12.87 -18.81
N ASP A 19 -1.14 13.63 -18.58
CA ASP A 19 0.26 13.23 -18.80
C ASP A 19 0.96 12.91 -17.47
N TRP A 20 0.21 12.35 -16.51
CA TRP A 20 0.69 12.10 -15.15
C TRP A 20 1.90 11.14 -15.09
N TYR A 21 1.90 10.08 -15.90
CA TYR A 21 2.91 9.02 -15.73
C TYR A 21 4.32 9.46 -16.14
N PRO A 22 4.54 10.12 -17.30
CA PRO A 22 5.84 10.70 -17.61
C PRO A 22 6.41 11.61 -16.52
N LYS A 23 5.56 12.35 -15.80
CA LYS A 23 5.95 13.21 -14.66
C LYS A 23 6.34 12.42 -13.42
N MET A 24 5.73 11.25 -13.21
CA MET A 24 6.09 10.32 -12.13
C MET A 24 7.36 9.51 -12.41
N VAL A 25 7.71 9.25 -13.68
CA VAL A 25 8.86 8.41 -14.03
C VAL A 25 10.16 8.82 -13.30
N PRO A 26 10.57 10.12 -13.26
CA PRO A 26 11.75 10.53 -12.50
C PRO A 26 11.70 10.15 -11.02
N VAL A 27 10.53 10.29 -10.38
CA VAL A 27 10.31 9.92 -8.98
C VAL A 27 10.50 8.42 -8.78
N LEU A 28 9.97 7.60 -9.69
CA LEU A 28 10.12 6.14 -9.62
C LEU A 28 11.56 5.69 -9.84
N LEU A 29 12.28 6.35 -10.75
CA LEU A 29 13.69 6.06 -11.02
C LEU A 29 14.62 6.45 -9.86
N ASP A 30 14.18 7.34 -8.97
CA ASP A 30 14.90 7.76 -7.77
C ASP A 30 14.53 6.91 -6.54
N LEU A 31 13.23 6.85 -6.21
CA LEU A 31 12.76 6.22 -4.98
C LEU A 31 12.88 4.70 -4.97
N VAL A 32 12.59 4.03 -6.09
CA VAL A 32 12.57 2.56 -6.11
C VAL A 32 13.98 1.99 -5.90
N PRO A 33 15.04 2.48 -6.56
CA PRO A 33 16.40 2.03 -6.27
C PRO A 33 16.92 2.38 -4.87
N ALA A 34 16.39 3.44 -4.25
CA ALA A 34 16.72 3.83 -2.88
C ALA A 34 15.96 3.01 -1.81
N SER A 35 14.96 2.22 -2.20
CA SER A 35 14.16 1.42 -1.27
C SER A 35 14.94 0.26 -0.63
N PHE A 36 14.48 -0.19 0.54
CA PHE A 36 15.13 -1.27 1.28
C PHE A 36 15.13 -2.61 0.51
N PHE A 37 14.10 -2.86 -0.31
CA PHE A 37 13.96 -4.13 -1.03
C PHE A 37 14.75 -4.19 -2.34
N TRP A 38 15.30 -3.07 -2.83
CA TRP A 38 15.98 -3.03 -4.13
C TRP A 38 17.11 -4.07 -4.25
N LYS A 39 17.89 -4.25 -3.18
CA LYS A 39 18.99 -5.22 -3.14
C LYS A 39 18.55 -6.68 -3.13
N GLU A 40 17.30 -6.95 -2.72
CA GLU A 40 16.72 -8.30 -2.71
C GLU A 40 16.11 -8.68 -4.05
N ALA A 41 15.73 -7.70 -4.87
CA ALA A 41 15.27 -7.94 -6.22
C ALA A 41 16.43 -8.37 -7.14
N SER A 42 16.22 -9.42 -7.93
CA SER A 42 17.21 -9.92 -8.89
C SER A 42 16.76 -9.81 -10.34
N GLN A 43 15.46 -9.64 -10.58
CA GLN A 43 14.89 -9.53 -11.91
C GLN A 43 13.88 -8.39 -12.02
N VAL A 44 13.73 -7.90 -13.25
CA VAL A 44 12.63 -7.04 -13.69
C VAL A 44 11.82 -7.77 -14.75
N ARG A 45 10.50 -7.73 -14.62
CA ARG A 45 9.52 -8.28 -15.57
C ARG A 45 8.68 -7.12 -16.11
N SER A 46 8.41 -7.11 -17.41
CA SER A 46 7.40 -6.25 -18.01
C SER A 46 6.22 -7.09 -18.46
N ALA A 47 5.02 -6.50 -18.55
CA ALA A 47 3.78 -7.23 -18.86
C ALA A 47 3.85 -8.17 -20.07
N SER A 48 4.66 -7.83 -21.08
CA SER A 48 4.82 -8.59 -22.33
C SER A 48 6.22 -9.18 -22.53
N GLY A 49 7.11 -9.02 -21.55
CA GLY A 49 8.54 -9.29 -21.69
C GLY A 49 8.98 -10.55 -20.97
N ARG A 50 10.05 -11.17 -21.46
CA ARG A 50 10.78 -12.17 -20.67
C ARG A 50 11.42 -11.48 -19.46
N PRO A 51 11.44 -12.13 -18.27
CA PRO A 51 12.19 -11.62 -17.14
C PRO A 51 13.65 -11.34 -17.53
N ALA A 52 14.16 -10.18 -17.11
CA ALA A 52 15.54 -9.77 -17.32
C ALA A 52 16.24 -9.57 -15.99
N LYS A 53 17.56 -9.79 -15.94
CA LYS A 53 18.37 -9.46 -14.76
C LYS A 53 18.19 -7.98 -14.39
N LEU A 54 17.98 -7.71 -13.10
CA LEU A 54 17.83 -6.36 -12.61
C LEU A 54 19.13 -5.58 -12.80
N THR A 55 19.04 -4.47 -13.53
CA THR A 55 20.07 -3.44 -13.68
C THR A 55 19.36 -2.09 -13.75
N ALA A 56 20.07 -0.99 -13.47
CA ALA A 56 19.49 0.35 -13.59
C ALA A 56 18.91 0.60 -15.00
N ALA A 57 19.59 0.14 -16.06
CA ALA A 57 19.12 0.27 -17.43
C ALA A 57 17.86 -0.59 -17.71
N ALA A 58 17.84 -1.83 -17.22
CA ALA A 58 16.68 -2.71 -17.40
C ALA A 58 15.46 -2.20 -16.63
N PHE A 59 15.65 -1.71 -15.40
CA PHE A 59 14.61 -1.08 -14.62
C PHE A 59 14.09 0.18 -15.29
N LYS A 60 14.98 1.09 -15.70
CA LYS A 60 14.61 2.30 -16.44
C LYS A 60 13.78 1.96 -17.67
N LYS A 61 14.23 0.99 -18.47
CA LYS A 61 13.50 0.53 -19.65
C LYS A 61 12.10 0.05 -19.31
N ALA A 62 11.92 -0.71 -18.23
CA ALA A 62 10.62 -1.22 -17.80
C ALA A 62 9.70 -0.08 -17.31
N VAL A 63 10.21 0.85 -16.51
CA VAL A 63 9.45 2.00 -15.99
C VAL A 63 9.02 2.93 -17.12
N THR A 64 9.88 3.18 -18.12
CA THR A 64 9.55 4.05 -19.25
C THR A 64 8.75 3.36 -20.35
N ALA A 65 8.44 2.08 -20.19
CA ALA A 65 7.79 1.30 -21.24
C ALA A 65 6.31 1.71 -21.40
N THR A 66 5.75 1.46 -22.58
CA THR A 66 4.33 1.74 -22.86
C THR A 66 3.38 0.74 -22.18
N GLN A 67 3.89 -0.43 -21.76
CA GLN A 67 3.13 -1.47 -21.09
C GLN A 67 2.61 -1.02 -19.72
N ARG A 68 1.33 -1.26 -19.44
CA ARG A 68 0.64 -0.81 -18.21
C ARG A 68 1.19 -1.36 -16.90
N SER A 69 2.09 -2.34 -16.91
CA SER A 69 2.71 -2.85 -15.68
C SER A 69 4.16 -3.29 -15.85
N TRP A 70 4.86 -3.28 -14.72
CA TRP A 70 6.18 -3.86 -14.52
C TRP A 70 6.29 -4.40 -13.09
N GLN A 71 7.19 -5.35 -12.89
CA GLN A 71 7.41 -6.03 -11.61
C GLN A 71 8.91 -6.19 -11.34
N LEU A 72 9.33 -6.03 -10.08
CA LEU A 72 10.62 -6.48 -9.57
C LEU A 72 10.40 -7.74 -8.72
N VAL A 73 11.25 -8.75 -8.90
CA VAL A 73 11.15 -10.00 -8.13
C VAL A 73 12.49 -10.47 -7.62
N SER A 74 12.51 -11.19 -6.51
CA SER A 74 13.74 -11.78 -5.96
C SER A 74 14.28 -12.93 -6.79
N SER A 75 13.46 -13.61 -7.60
CA SER A 75 13.94 -14.69 -8.49
C SER A 75 13.03 -14.94 -9.71
N ALA A 76 13.54 -15.74 -10.66
CA ALA A 76 12.77 -16.24 -11.80
C ALA A 76 11.79 -17.36 -11.43
N ALA A 77 11.78 -17.80 -10.16
CA ALA A 77 10.86 -18.83 -9.73
C ALA A 77 9.42 -18.38 -9.96
N ARG A 78 8.53 -19.37 -10.04
CA ARG A 78 7.08 -19.14 -10.04
C ARG A 78 6.65 -18.36 -8.79
N ASP A 79 7.37 -18.59 -7.69
CA ASP A 79 6.99 -18.27 -6.34
C ASP A 79 8.16 -17.50 -5.65
N PRO A 80 8.42 -16.24 -6.03
CA PRO A 80 9.54 -15.47 -5.47
C PRO A 80 9.23 -14.98 -4.06
N ASP A 81 10.23 -14.96 -3.16
CA ASP A 81 10.07 -14.44 -1.79
C ASP A 81 9.64 -12.95 -1.74
N LEU A 82 9.93 -12.18 -2.79
CA LEU A 82 9.68 -10.76 -2.87
C LEU A 82 9.14 -10.39 -4.24
N GLU A 83 8.08 -9.60 -4.25
CA GLU A 83 7.42 -9.07 -5.44
C GLU A 83 7.12 -7.59 -5.24
N PHE A 84 7.59 -6.73 -6.14
CA PHE A 84 7.20 -5.33 -6.18
C PHE A 84 6.60 -4.99 -7.54
N ASP A 85 5.29 -4.80 -7.56
CA ASP A 85 4.49 -4.57 -8.75
C ASP A 85 4.10 -3.10 -8.88
N CYS A 86 4.10 -2.61 -10.11
CA CYS A 86 3.47 -1.37 -10.50
C CYS A 86 2.43 -1.64 -11.58
N HIS A 87 1.19 -1.25 -11.32
CA HIS A 87 0.09 -1.34 -12.29
C HIS A 87 -0.50 0.04 -12.58
N ARG A 88 -0.83 0.27 -13.85
CA ARG A 88 -1.43 1.52 -14.33
C ARG A 88 -2.75 1.22 -15.00
N LEU A 89 -3.81 1.91 -14.59
CA LEU A 89 -5.13 1.75 -15.15
C LEU A 89 -5.84 3.10 -15.26
N GLY A 90 -5.91 3.64 -16.47
CA GLY A 90 -6.46 4.99 -16.69
C GLY A 90 -5.67 6.04 -15.92
N SER A 91 -6.35 6.75 -15.03
CA SER A 91 -5.78 7.74 -14.10
C SER A 91 -5.22 7.14 -12.81
N GLN A 92 -5.25 5.82 -12.65
CA GLN A 92 -4.81 5.15 -11.43
C GLN A 92 -3.43 4.50 -11.61
N ILE A 93 -2.65 4.56 -10.53
CA ILE A 93 -1.42 3.79 -10.37
C ILE A 93 -1.44 3.09 -9.03
N SER A 94 -1.04 1.83 -8.99
CA SER A 94 -0.89 1.09 -7.75
C SER A 94 0.49 0.46 -7.68
N PHE A 95 1.16 0.67 -6.56
CA PHE A 95 2.38 -0.01 -6.17
C PHE A 95 2.02 -1.08 -5.15
N LYS A 96 2.53 -2.30 -5.32
CA LYS A 96 2.33 -3.39 -4.38
C LYS A 96 3.66 -4.07 -4.09
N LEU A 97 4.12 -4.02 -2.84
CA LEU A 97 5.23 -4.84 -2.36
C LEU A 97 4.63 -6.02 -1.59
N THR A 98 4.98 -7.25 -1.96
CA THR A 98 4.66 -8.46 -1.21
C THR A 98 5.95 -9.09 -0.73
N LEU A 99 6.03 -9.35 0.57
CA LEU A 99 7.11 -10.11 1.19
C LEU A 99 6.50 -11.44 1.67
N HIS A 100 6.95 -12.54 1.10
CA HIS A 100 6.55 -13.88 1.49
C HIS A 100 7.58 -14.48 2.44
N ASP A 101 7.10 -15.32 3.37
CA ASP A 101 7.85 -16.15 4.32
C ASP A 101 9.29 -15.70 4.58
N ALA A 102 10.25 -16.15 3.77
CA ALA A 102 11.66 -15.90 4.01
C ALA A 102 12.06 -14.42 3.89
N ALA A 103 11.54 -13.66 2.93
CA ALA A 103 11.81 -12.22 2.85
C ALA A 103 11.14 -11.46 3.99
N TRP A 104 9.91 -11.85 4.34
CA TRP A 104 9.20 -11.28 5.48
C TRP A 104 9.99 -11.48 6.77
N GLN A 105 10.43 -12.72 7.06
CA GLN A 105 11.20 -13.05 8.26
C GLN A 105 12.59 -12.38 8.28
N ARG A 106 13.30 -12.32 7.14
CA ARG A 106 14.62 -11.66 7.06
C ARG A 106 14.57 -10.16 7.33
N ALA A 107 13.48 -9.48 6.96
CA ALA A 107 13.32 -8.06 7.22
C ALA A 107 13.26 -7.73 8.73
N GLY A 108 12.81 -8.70 9.54
CA GLY A 108 12.85 -8.63 11.00
C GLY A 108 12.09 -7.45 11.60
N ALA A 109 12.49 -7.04 12.81
CA ALA A 109 11.85 -5.97 13.58
C ALA A 109 11.93 -4.58 12.93
N GLY A 110 12.83 -4.39 11.95
CA GLY A 110 12.96 -3.12 11.23
C GLY A 110 11.90 -2.87 10.15
N LEU A 111 11.10 -3.89 9.82
CA LEU A 111 10.20 -3.85 8.66
C LEU A 111 9.16 -2.73 8.73
N ALA A 112 8.53 -2.51 9.88
CA ALA A 112 7.52 -1.46 10.04
C ALA A 112 8.11 -0.06 9.75
N SER A 113 9.30 0.21 10.28
CA SER A 113 10.00 1.48 10.03
C SER A 113 10.45 1.61 8.57
N ALA A 114 10.91 0.52 7.96
CA ALA A 114 11.31 0.53 6.55
C ALA A 114 10.12 0.82 5.62
N ILE A 115 8.94 0.24 5.89
CA ILE A 115 7.72 0.52 5.13
C ILE A 115 7.20 1.94 5.42
N GLU A 116 7.30 2.43 6.66
CA GLU A 116 6.98 3.82 6.99
C GLU A 116 7.82 4.79 6.15
N GLN A 117 9.14 4.61 6.11
CA GLN A 117 10.04 5.44 5.32
C GLN A 117 9.75 5.35 3.82
N LEU A 118 9.48 4.14 3.31
CA LEU A 118 9.05 3.92 1.94
C LEU A 118 7.77 4.71 1.63
N SER A 119 6.75 4.58 2.47
CA SER A 119 5.47 5.26 2.32
C SER A 119 5.64 6.77 2.33
N LEU A 120 6.34 7.32 3.32
CA LEU A 120 6.63 8.76 3.42
C LEU A 120 7.42 9.27 2.21
N GLY A 121 8.36 8.49 1.68
CA GLY A 121 9.10 8.83 0.47
C GLY A 121 8.18 9.04 -0.73
N PHE A 122 7.29 8.10 -0.99
CA PHE A 122 6.29 8.22 -2.06
C PHE A 122 5.28 9.35 -1.80
N LEU A 123 4.75 9.45 -0.58
CA LEU A 123 3.80 10.49 -0.16
C LEU A 123 4.33 11.90 -0.45
N ARG A 124 5.60 12.15 -0.06
CA ARG A 124 6.26 13.44 -0.25
C ARG A 124 6.60 13.71 -1.71
N ALA A 125 7.17 12.75 -2.42
CA ALA A 125 7.61 12.95 -3.80
C ALA A 125 6.45 13.11 -4.79
N LEU A 126 5.30 12.50 -4.50
CA LEU A 126 4.09 12.56 -5.32
C LEU A 126 3.09 13.63 -4.84
N ARG A 127 3.47 14.45 -3.86
CA ARG A 127 2.62 15.52 -3.35
C ARG A 127 2.22 16.46 -4.49
N GLY A 128 0.92 16.75 -4.56
CA GLY A 128 0.33 17.59 -5.61
C GLY A 128 0.17 16.92 -6.98
N GLN A 129 0.83 15.77 -7.23
CA GLN A 129 0.70 15.01 -8.48
C GLN A 129 -0.32 13.88 -8.37
N ALA A 130 -0.44 13.30 -7.19
CA ALA A 130 -1.37 12.22 -6.93
C ALA A 130 -2.08 12.36 -5.58
N ILE A 131 -3.25 11.73 -5.49
CA ILE A 131 -4.07 11.59 -4.29
C ILE A 131 -4.08 10.11 -3.93
N PHE A 132 -3.75 9.78 -2.68
CA PHE A 132 -3.66 8.39 -2.23
C PHE A 132 -5.05 7.84 -1.92
N ALA A 133 -5.33 6.64 -2.39
CA ALA A 133 -6.61 5.98 -2.24
C ALA A 133 -6.74 5.31 -0.85
N PRO A 134 -7.96 5.23 -0.28
CA PRO A 134 -8.15 4.74 1.09
C PRO A 134 -7.89 3.25 1.31
N ASP A 135 -7.66 2.48 0.24
CA ASP A 135 -7.23 1.09 0.28
C ASP A 135 -5.70 0.93 0.34
N SER A 136 -4.97 2.04 0.43
CA SER A 136 -3.53 2.09 0.61
C SER A 136 -3.12 1.77 2.05
N GLY A 137 -2.16 0.88 2.23
CA GLY A 137 -1.73 0.43 3.54
C GLY A 137 -0.92 -0.87 3.54
N ILE A 138 -0.74 -1.46 4.72
CA ILE A 138 -0.18 -2.80 4.91
C ILE A 138 -1.30 -3.74 5.33
N TYR A 139 -1.35 -4.94 4.77
CA TYR A 139 -2.25 -6.02 5.20
C TYR A 139 -1.53 -7.38 5.22
N PRO A 140 -2.00 -8.33 6.03
CA PRO A 140 -1.56 -9.72 5.97
C PRO A 140 -1.84 -10.32 4.58
N SER A 141 -0.81 -10.85 3.92
CA SER A 141 -0.90 -11.39 2.57
C SER A 141 -0.83 -12.91 2.60
N PHE A 142 -1.73 -13.56 1.85
CA PHE A 142 -1.82 -15.02 1.74
C PHE A 142 -1.87 -15.73 3.11
N TYR A 143 -2.47 -15.09 4.11
CA TYR A 143 -2.48 -15.63 5.48
C TYR A 143 -3.85 -16.20 5.89
N PRO A 144 -4.32 -17.34 5.33
CA PRO A 144 -5.66 -17.87 5.60
C PRO A 144 -5.86 -18.39 7.03
N LYS A 145 -4.77 -18.59 7.78
CA LYS A 145 -4.82 -19.03 9.19
C LYS A 145 -4.81 -17.87 10.18
N LEU A 146 -4.59 -16.63 9.73
CA LEU A 146 -4.68 -15.47 10.61
C LEU A 146 -6.15 -15.25 10.96
N SER A 147 -6.56 -15.84 12.07
CA SER A 147 -7.91 -15.69 12.59
C SER A 147 -7.94 -14.51 13.55
N TYR A 148 -8.89 -13.60 13.35
CA TYR A 148 -9.15 -12.50 14.25
C TYR A 148 -10.66 -12.23 14.33
N PRO A 149 -11.15 -11.63 15.42
CA PRO A 149 -12.57 -11.34 15.56
C PRO A 149 -12.99 -10.22 14.61
N HIS A 150 -13.71 -10.58 13.56
CA HIS A 150 -14.33 -9.65 12.61
C HIS A 150 -15.53 -8.92 13.23
N VAL A 151 -15.89 -7.78 12.64
CA VAL A 151 -17.13 -7.07 12.94
C VAL A 151 -18.27 -7.78 12.23
N GLU A 152 -19.27 -8.24 12.99
CA GLU A 152 -20.51 -8.76 12.42
C GLU A 152 -21.26 -7.66 11.64
N ASP A 153 -21.75 -7.99 10.46
CA ASP A 153 -22.49 -7.09 9.57
C ASP A 153 -21.74 -5.78 9.24
N ALA A 154 -20.41 -5.84 9.11
CA ALA A 154 -19.60 -4.72 8.66
C ALA A 154 -20.16 -4.10 7.37
N GLU A 155 -20.20 -2.78 7.29
CA GLU A 155 -20.74 -2.11 6.09
C GLU A 155 -19.84 -2.40 4.89
N ASP A 156 -20.38 -3.05 3.84
CA ASP A 156 -19.61 -3.28 2.62
C ASP A 156 -19.41 -1.97 1.87
N VAL A 157 -18.21 -1.40 2.01
CA VAL A 157 -17.80 -0.18 1.33
C VAL A 157 -16.60 -0.49 0.44
N PRO A 158 -16.79 -0.68 -0.88
CA PRO A 158 -15.74 -1.11 -1.80
C PRO A 158 -14.50 -0.21 -1.88
N LEU A 159 -14.60 1.01 -1.36
CA LEU A 159 -13.52 1.99 -1.34
C LEU A 159 -12.50 1.77 -0.21
N PHE A 160 -12.91 1.12 0.89
CA PHE A 160 -12.06 0.94 2.07
C PHE A 160 -11.72 -0.53 2.26
N ARG A 161 -10.53 -0.76 2.80
CA ARG A 161 -10.02 -2.10 3.08
C ARG A 161 -10.03 -2.33 4.58
N TYR A 162 -10.73 -3.35 5.06
CA TYR A 162 -10.93 -3.59 6.49
C TYR A 162 -9.77 -4.31 7.20
N ASP A 163 -8.93 -5.04 6.47
CA ASP A 163 -7.85 -5.88 7.01
C ASP A 163 -6.48 -5.18 7.11
N LEU A 164 -6.47 -3.84 7.10
CA LEU A 164 -5.24 -3.06 7.22
C LEU A 164 -4.65 -3.11 8.64
N VAL A 165 -3.33 -3.19 8.71
CA VAL A 165 -2.52 -3.06 9.95
C VAL A 165 -1.65 -1.79 9.94
N MET A 166 -1.59 -1.12 8.79
CA MET A 166 -1.19 0.27 8.62
C MET A 166 -2.06 0.86 7.50
N ASP A 167 -2.59 2.06 7.65
CA ASP A 167 -3.42 2.72 6.63
C ASP A 167 -2.92 4.13 6.31
N VAL A 168 -3.21 4.56 5.07
CA VAL A 168 -2.91 5.90 4.57
C VAL A 168 -4.20 6.69 4.46
N LEU A 169 -4.29 7.79 5.19
CA LEU A 169 -5.39 8.75 5.09
C LEU A 169 -4.94 10.00 4.35
N ASP A 170 -5.54 10.26 3.19
CA ASP A 170 -5.31 11.48 2.41
C ASP A 170 -6.57 12.35 2.39
N ARG A 171 -6.53 13.49 3.10
CA ARG A 171 -7.69 14.38 3.24
C ARG A 171 -8.15 14.98 1.92
N ARG A 172 -7.25 15.06 0.93
CA ARG A 172 -7.57 15.57 -0.43
C ARG A 172 -8.55 14.65 -1.15
N MET A 173 -8.66 13.38 -0.74
CA MET A 173 -9.63 12.44 -1.30
C MET A 173 -11.08 12.91 -1.09
N VAL A 174 -11.38 13.61 0.01
CA VAL A 174 -12.73 14.19 0.24
C VAL A 174 -13.11 15.12 -0.90
N LYS A 175 -12.21 16.04 -1.27
CA LYS A 175 -12.43 16.98 -2.37
C LYS A 175 -12.56 16.24 -3.70
N ARG A 176 -11.70 15.25 -3.95
CA ARG A 176 -11.74 14.44 -5.18
C ARG A 176 -13.08 13.73 -5.35
N LEU A 177 -13.54 13.00 -4.34
CA LEU A 177 -14.80 12.25 -4.37
C LEU A 177 -16.02 13.16 -4.52
N THR A 178 -15.97 14.37 -3.93
CA THR A 178 -17.04 15.37 -4.08
C THR A 178 -17.17 15.83 -5.53
N VAL A 179 -16.05 16.03 -6.23
CA VAL A 179 -16.03 16.49 -7.64
C VAL A 179 -16.41 15.37 -8.63
N VAL A 180 -16.28 14.10 -8.24
CA VAL A 180 -16.62 12.92 -9.08
C VAL A 180 -18.04 12.41 -8.81
N ASP A 181 -18.90 13.22 -8.20
CA ASP A 181 -20.31 12.90 -7.90
C ASP A 181 -20.51 11.67 -6.99
N GLN A 182 -19.56 11.37 -6.10
CA GLN A 182 -19.71 10.32 -5.07
C GLN A 182 -19.88 10.93 -3.66
N PRO A 183 -20.98 11.68 -3.39
CA PRO A 183 -21.15 12.43 -2.15
C PRO A 183 -21.19 11.53 -0.90
N GLU A 184 -21.72 10.32 -1.01
CA GLU A 184 -21.72 9.36 0.10
C GLU A 184 -20.31 8.92 0.47
N ALA A 185 -19.46 8.62 -0.52
CA ALA A 185 -18.06 8.25 -0.31
C ALA A 185 -17.26 9.45 0.25
N ALA A 186 -17.49 10.65 -0.28
CA ALA A 186 -16.89 11.87 0.26
C ALA A 186 -17.30 12.13 1.73
N GLY A 187 -18.59 11.92 2.05
CA GLY A 187 -19.13 12.03 3.41
C GLY A 187 -18.51 11.01 4.37
N ARG A 188 -18.37 9.74 3.95
CA ARG A 188 -17.69 8.69 4.71
C ARG A 188 -16.22 9.04 4.94
N MET A 189 -15.49 9.44 3.90
CA MET A 189 -14.09 9.85 4.01
C MET A 189 -13.93 11.04 4.97
N LYS A 190 -14.84 12.02 4.93
CA LYS A 190 -14.84 13.15 5.87
C LYS A 190 -15.01 12.70 7.32
N ARG A 191 -15.89 11.72 7.57
CA ARG A 191 -16.08 11.15 8.91
C ARG A 191 -14.84 10.39 9.38
N ILE A 192 -14.25 9.56 8.52
CA ILE A 192 -13.00 8.82 8.82
C ILE A 192 -11.86 9.79 9.17
N CYS A 193 -11.64 10.81 8.34
CA CYS A 193 -10.62 11.84 8.59
C CYS A 193 -10.82 12.62 9.91
N ALA A 194 -12.04 12.65 10.45
CA ALA A 194 -12.40 13.36 11.67
C ALA A 194 -12.54 12.43 12.89
N ALA A 195 -12.55 11.11 12.69
CA ALA A 195 -12.77 10.14 13.75
C ALA A 195 -11.61 10.13 14.76
N ALA A 196 -11.93 9.97 16.04
CA ALA A 196 -10.92 9.81 17.07
C ALA A 196 -10.19 8.46 16.88
N LEU A 197 -8.88 8.46 17.10
CA LEU A 197 -8.08 7.24 17.03
C LEU A 197 -8.13 6.50 18.38
N PRO A 198 -8.28 5.17 18.38
CA PRO A 198 -8.15 4.38 19.60
C PRO A 198 -6.76 4.53 20.25
N ARG A 199 -6.69 4.30 21.56
CA ARG A 199 -5.41 4.29 22.29
C ARG A 199 -4.49 3.20 21.72
N GLY A 200 -3.23 3.55 21.51
CA GLY A 200 -2.20 2.63 21.00
C GLY A 200 -1.95 2.73 19.49
N VAL A 201 -2.85 3.37 18.73
CA VAL A 201 -2.61 3.66 17.31
C VAL A 201 -1.60 4.79 17.21
N ARG A 202 -0.47 4.51 16.55
CA ARG A 202 0.56 5.54 16.29
C ARG A 202 0.22 6.30 15.03
N ARG A 203 0.37 7.62 15.08
CA ARG A 203 0.06 8.53 13.99
C ARG A 203 1.31 9.27 13.52
N VAL A 204 1.49 9.35 12.21
CA VAL A 204 2.53 10.16 11.56
C VAL A 204 1.88 11.08 10.54
N ASP A 205 2.00 12.39 10.75
CA ASP A 205 1.38 13.40 9.89
C ASP A 205 2.41 14.07 8.97
N ASP A 206 1.98 14.33 7.73
CA ASP A 206 2.73 15.08 6.72
C ASP A 206 1.93 16.30 6.19
N GLY A 207 0.93 16.74 6.98
CA GLY A 207 0.01 17.84 6.68
C GLY A 207 -1.37 17.34 6.24
N GLU A 208 -1.55 17.10 4.95
CA GLU A 208 -2.80 16.60 4.36
C GLU A 208 -2.91 15.08 4.36
N GLN A 209 -1.80 14.41 4.65
CA GLN A 209 -1.67 12.95 4.64
C GLN A 209 -1.27 12.48 6.03
N THR A 210 -1.79 11.33 6.41
CA THR A 210 -1.52 10.69 7.69
C THR A 210 -1.29 9.20 7.46
N LEU A 211 -0.24 8.66 8.07
CA LEU A 211 -0.07 7.21 8.25
C LEU A 211 -0.53 6.85 9.65
N LEU A 212 -1.38 5.82 9.77
CA LEU A 212 -1.71 5.23 11.06
C LEU A 212 -1.15 3.81 11.12
N PHE A 213 -0.54 3.50 12.26
CA PHE A 213 0.06 2.19 12.54
C PHE A 213 -0.69 1.56 13.70
N TRP A 214 -1.27 0.39 13.43
CA TRP A 214 -2.04 -0.40 14.39
C TRP A 214 -1.16 -1.39 15.17
N THR A 215 0.01 -1.69 14.62
CA THR A 215 1.11 -2.42 15.25
C THR A 215 2.44 -1.91 14.69
N ASP A 216 3.50 -1.98 15.49
CA ASP A 216 4.89 -1.82 15.06
C ASP A 216 5.60 -3.17 14.86
N ASP A 217 5.03 -4.25 15.40
CA ASP A 217 5.49 -5.61 15.16
C ASP A 217 4.69 -6.24 14.03
N LEU A 218 5.27 -6.20 12.83
CA LEU A 218 4.73 -6.86 11.64
C LEU A 218 5.14 -8.33 11.52
N GLN A 219 5.87 -8.89 12.49
CA GLN A 219 6.29 -10.30 12.51
C GLN A 219 5.48 -11.13 13.51
N ASP A 220 4.93 -10.49 14.55
CA ASP A 220 4.05 -11.12 15.51
C ASP A 220 2.63 -11.29 14.95
N GLU A 221 2.23 -12.55 14.79
CA GLU A 221 0.92 -12.95 14.27
C GLU A 221 -0.22 -12.50 15.18
N ASP A 222 -0.04 -12.56 16.49
CA ASP A 222 -1.05 -12.11 17.45
C ASP A 222 -1.19 -10.58 17.39
N ALA A 223 -0.08 -9.87 17.20
CA ALA A 223 -0.09 -8.42 17.01
C ALA A 223 -0.80 -8.04 15.70
N LEU A 224 -0.52 -8.75 14.60
CA LEU A 224 -1.20 -8.55 13.31
C LEU A 224 -2.72 -8.80 13.42
N GLY A 225 -3.14 -9.89 14.07
CA GLY A 225 -4.55 -10.20 14.27
C GLY A 225 -5.26 -9.15 15.13
N LYS A 226 -4.63 -8.68 16.21
CA LYS A 226 -5.16 -7.58 17.05
C LYS A 226 -5.24 -6.26 16.28
N ALA A 227 -4.24 -5.96 15.47
CA ALA A 227 -4.17 -4.77 14.64
C ALA A 227 -5.30 -4.76 13.59
N ALA A 228 -5.46 -5.83 12.81
CA ALA A 228 -6.50 -5.95 11.81
C ALA A 228 -7.90 -5.85 12.43
N ALA A 229 -8.14 -6.57 13.54
CA ALA A 229 -9.42 -6.48 14.26
C ALA A 229 -9.68 -5.07 14.85
N GLY A 230 -8.62 -4.39 15.31
CA GLY A 230 -8.69 -3.03 15.82
C GLY A 230 -9.06 -2.02 14.74
N HIS A 231 -8.37 -2.11 13.60
CA HIS A 231 -8.63 -1.29 12.41
C HIS A 231 -10.06 -1.51 11.91
N GLU A 232 -10.47 -2.76 11.70
CA GLU A 232 -11.80 -3.12 11.20
C GLU A 232 -12.93 -2.51 12.06
N ARG A 233 -12.83 -2.65 13.39
CA ARG A 233 -13.78 -2.07 14.34
C ARG A 233 -13.82 -0.55 14.32
N TRP A 234 -12.66 0.09 14.19
CA TRP A 234 -12.59 1.56 14.15
C TRP A 234 -13.15 2.09 12.83
N LEU A 235 -12.76 1.49 11.71
CA LEU A 235 -13.20 1.89 10.38
C LEU A 235 -14.73 1.77 10.23
N ASP A 236 -15.32 0.65 10.64
CA ASP A 236 -16.78 0.46 10.60
C ASP A 236 -17.50 1.53 11.44
N LYS A 237 -17.03 1.79 12.67
CA LYS A 237 -17.57 2.86 13.51
C LYS A 237 -17.43 4.23 12.86
N ALA A 238 -16.28 4.53 12.25
CA ALA A 238 -16.01 5.83 11.63
C ALA A 238 -16.91 6.05 10.41
N ILE A 239 -17.09 5.02 9.58
CA ILE A 239 -18.00 5.04 8.43
C ILE A 239 -19.44 5.32 8.88
N ARG A 240 -19.90 4.66 9.95
CA ARG A 240 -21.24 4.84 10.54
C ARG A 240 -21.39 6.12 11.36
N GLY A 241 -20.33 6.90 11.57
CA GLY A 241 -20.35 8.12 12.37
C GLY A 241 -20.51 7.89 13.88
N LYS A 242 -19.96 6.78 14.38
CA LYS A 242 -20.01 6.34 15.79
C LYS A 242 -18.62 6.20 16.43
N ALA A 243 -17.55 6.58 15.73
CA ALA A 243 -16.17 6.52 16.21
C ALA A 243 -15.78 7.77 17.01
#